data_AF-A0A6J6JM70-F1
#
_entry.id   AF-A0A6J6JM70-F1
#
_cell.length_a   1.000
_cell.length_b   1.000
_cell.length_c   1.000
_cell.angle_alpha   90.00
_cell.angle_beta   90.00
_cell.angle_gamma   90.00
#
_symmetry.space_group_name_H-M   'P 1'
#
loop_
_entity.id
_entity.type
_entity.pdbx_description
1 polymer ?
#
loop_
_entity_poly.entity_id
_entity_poly.type
_entity_poly.pdbx_seq_one_letter_code
_entity_poly.pdbx_strand_id
1 'polypeptide(L)' 'MITTLLRILGVGLGVFAMVFGEADDSPGLQGIGMILLAAVFFSLFKIVKRK' A
#
# COMPACT_ATOMS: atom_id res chain seq x y z
N MET A 1 -3.78 5.48 -16.97
CA MET A 1 -4.94 4.72 -16.46
C MET A 1 -4.51 3.52 -15.63
N ILE A 2 -3.72 2.58 -16.18
CA ILE A 2 -3.25 1.39 -15.45
C ILE A 2 -2.51 1.72 -14.15
N THR A 3 -1.62 2.71 -14.17
CA THR A 3 -0.85 3.12 -12.97
C THR A 3 -1.74 3.66 -11.86
N THR A 4 -2.81 4.40 -12.19
CA THR A 4 -3.79 4.88 -11.21
C THR A 4 -4.57 3.71 -10.60
N LEU A 5 -4.99 2.76 -11.44
CA LEU A 5 -5.69 1.56 -10.98
C LEU A 5 -4.81 0.72 -10.03
N LEU A 6 -3.54 0.50 -10.39
CA LEU A 6 -2.58 -0.21 -9.53
C LEU A 6 -2.36 0.47 -8.18
N ARG A 7 -2.40 1.81 -8.13
CA ARG A 7 -2.30 2.54 -6.86
C ARG A 7 -3.52 2.35 -5.98
N ILE A 8 -4.72 2.42 -6.56
CA ILE A 8 -5.96 2.20 -5.82
C ILE A 8 -5.98 0.78 -5.25
N LEU A 9 -5.64 -0.22 -6.07
CA LEU A 9 -5.51 -1.60 -5.63
C LEU A 9 -4.43 -1.76 -4.56
N GLY A 10 -3.28 -1.11 -4.73
CA GLY A 10 -2.19 -1.14 -3.75
C GLY A 10 -2.58 -0.53 -2.39
N VAL A 11 -3.35 0.57 -2.37
CA VAL A 11 -3.89 1.11 -1.11
C VAL A 11 -4.88 0.13 -0.49
N GLY A 12 -5.82 -0.41 -1.28
CA GLY A 12 -6.82 -1.36 -0.80
C GLY A 12 -6.18 -2.61 -0.18
N LEU A 13 -5.23 -3.22 -0.87
CA LEU A 13 -4.49 -4.40 -0.39
C LEU A 13 -3.62 -4.08 0.82
N GLY A 14 -3.00 -2.89 0.85
CA GLY A 14 -2.15 -2.48 1.98
C GLY A 14 -2.95 -2.25 3.26
N VAL A 15 -4.10 -1.59 3.15
CA VAL A 15 -5.04 -1.41 4.28
C VAL A 15 -5.63 -2.76 4.70
N PHE A 16 -6.01 -3.61 3.75
CA PHE A 16 -6.50 -4.95 4.04
C PHE A 16 -5.48 -5.76 4.83
N ALA A 17 -4.22 -5.81 4.37
CA ALA A 17 -3.16 -6.52 5.06
C ALA A 17 -2.88 -5.93 6.47
N MET A 18 -3.01 -4.61 6.66
CA MET A 18 -2.89 -4.01 8.00
C MET A 18 -4.01 -4.46 8.95
N VAL A 19 -5.26 -4.43 8.50
CA VAL A 19 -6.43 -4.78 9.32
C VAL A 19 -6.47 -6.28 9.60
N PHE A 20 -6.29 -7.11 8.57
CA PHE A 20 -6.32 -8.56 8.72
C PHE A 20 -5.07 -9.11 9.40
N GLY A 21 -3.92 -8.43 9.29
CA GLY A 21 -2.73 -8.79 10.06
C GLY A 21 -2.89 -8.54 11.55
N GLU A 22 -3.66 -7.51 11.94
CA GLU A 22 -4.05 -7.31 13.34
C GLU A 22 -5.03 -8.40 13.80
N ALA A 23 -6.02 -8.73 12.97
CA ALA A 23 -7.02 -9.75 13.29
C ALA A 23 -6.44 -11.17 13.41
N ASP A 24 -5.32 -11.44 12.74
CA ASP A 24 -4.59 -12.71 12.74
C ASP A 24 -3.41 -12.72 13.72
N ASP A 25 -3.24 -11.66 14.55
CA ASP A 25 -2.09 -11.46 15.45
C ASP A 25 -0.73 -11.69 14.75
N SER A 26 -0.67 -11.50 13.42
CA SER A 26 0.49 -11.81 12.60
C SER A 26 1.23 -10.53 12.20
N PRO A 27 2.33 -10.18 12.89
CA PRO A 27 3.05 -8.93 12.63
C PRO A 27 3.64 -8.88 11.22
N GLY A 28 3.81 -10.04 10.57
CA GLY A 28 4.27 -10.13 9.19
C GLY A 28 3.27 -9.57 8.17
N LEU A 29 1.97 -9.87 8.32
CA LEU A 29 0.94 -9.41 7.38
C LEU A 29 0.74 -7.89 7.50
N GLN A 30 0.76 -7.36 8.73
CA GLN A 30 0.83 -5.92 8.98
C GLN A 30 2.08 -5.28 8.36
N GLY A 31 3.26 -5.88 8.54
CA GLY A 31 4.51 -5.39 7.96
C GLY A 31 4.46 -5.30 6.43
N ILE A 32 3.90 -6.31 5.77
CA ILE A 32 3.68 -6.30 4.32
C ILE A 32 2.70 -5.19 3.92
N GLY A 33 1.61 -5.02 4.67
CA GLY A 33 0.65 -3.93 4.46
C GLY A 33 1.30 -2.55 4.52
N MET A 34 2.14 -2.30 5.53
CA MET A 34 2.92 -1.07 5.67
C MET A 34 3.83 -0.81 4.48
N ILE A 35 4.62 -1.83 4.07
CA ILE A 35 5.56 -1.69 2.94
C ILE A 35 4.81 -1.36 1.66
N LEU A 36 3.66 -2.02 1.42
CA LEU A 36 2.85 -1.78 0.24
C LEU A 36 2.30 -0.36 0.21
N LEU A 37 1.76 0.13 1.33
CA LEU A 37 1.29 1.51 1.46
C LEU A 37 2.41 2.51 1.23
N ALA A 38 3.57 2.31 1.86
CA ALA A 38 4.74 3.18 1.68
C ALA A 38 5.19 3.23 0.21
N ALA A 39 5.20 2.10 -0.50
CA ALA A 39 5.54 2.04 -1.91
C ALA A 39 4.55 2.82 -2.79
N VAL A 40 3.25 2.73 -2.50
CA VAL A 40 2.22 3.51 -3.21
C VAL A 40 2.38 5.00 -2.97
N PHE A 41 2.59 5.43 -1.72
CA PHE A 41 2.84 6.82 -1.38
C PHE A 41 4.12 7.35 -2.04
N PHE A 42 5.21 6.58 -1.99
CA PHE A 42 6.46 6.94 -2.65
C PHE A 42 6.27 7.13 -4.17
N SER A 43 5.50 6.25 -4.82
CA SER A 43 5.13 6.38 -6.23
C SER A 43 4.35 7.67 -6.51
N LEU A 44 3.43 8.07 -5.62
CA LEU A 44 2.70 9.33 -5.73
C LEU A 44 3.65 10.53 -5.65
N PHE A 45 4.53 10.57 -4.64
CA PHE A 45 5.52 11.65 -4.47
C PHE A 45 6.45 11.77 -5.68
N LYS A 46 6.92 10.64 -6.23
CA LYS A 46 7.77 10.63 -7.42
C LYS A 46 7.05 11.19 -8.65
N ILE A 47 5.73 10.98 -8.78
CA ILE A 47 4.96 11.56 -9.87
C ILE A 47 4.78 13.06 -9.69
N VAL A 48 4.47 13.54 -8.48
CA VAL A 48 4.32 14.97 -8.20
C VAL A 48 5.61 15.73 -8.51
N LYS A 49 6.77 15.16 -8.14
CA LYS A 49 8.08 15.77 -8.40
C LYS A 49 8.55 15.71 -9.86
N ARG A 50 7.93 14.87 -10.70
CA ARG A 50 8.28 14.73 -12.13
C ARG A 50 7.41 15.58 -13.05
N LYS A 51 6.38 16.22 -12.52
CA LYS A 51 5.63 17.27 -13.21
C LYS A 51 6.18 18.63 -12.82
#